data_AF-M1BNQ9-F1
#
_entry.id   AF-M1BNQ9-F1
#
_cell.length_a   1.000
_cell.length_b   1.000
_cell.length_c   1.000
_cell.angle_alpha   90.00
_cell.angle_beta   90.00
_cell.angle_gamma   90.00
#
_symmetry.space_group_name_H-M   'P 1'
#
loop_
_entity.id
_entity.type
_entity.pdbx_description
1 polymer ?
#
loop_
_entity_poly.entity_id
_entity_poly.type
_entity_poly.pdbx_seq_one_letter_code
_entity_poly.pdbx_strand_id
1 'polypeptide(L)'
;MKELVVFADLAPRFQMLAEEVFQRQIKLVIYNLKQAIDGADGFQNTHQMKQYESAKLSIDQVIFILEKVYIIWHRLLLPSAYKRSMSMVLEEVFSRIANDILLLDDIAAEETLQLQRLIHLLFENLSSFLDSVLAINQTGKLQESPAQTLDDLIPSLRKLRKLADLLDMPLKSITAAWETDELANHGFKQSEVEDFIRAIFADSPLRKECLRRIESRYYQAFSYS
;
A
#
# COMPACT_ATOMS: atom_id res chain seq x y z
N MET A 1 -14.43 -37.82 -42.23
CA MET A 1 -13.38 -36.78 -42.23
C MET A 1 -12.99 -36.51 -40.78
N LYS A 2 -11.71 -36.60 -40.42
CA LYS A 2 -11.22 -36.14 -39.12
C LYS A 2 -11.08 -34.62 -39.21
N GLU A 3 -11.78 -33.87 -38.37
CA GLU A 3 -11.50 -32.44 -38.20
C GLU A 3 -10.05 -32.28 -37.72
N LEU A 4 -9.22 -31.64 -38.54
CA LEU A 4 -7.85 -31.30 -38.18
C LEU A 4 -7.92 -30.04 -37.32
N VAL A 5 -7.86 -30.23 -36.01
CA VAL A 5 -7.69 -29.14 -35.05
C VAL A 5 -6.31 -28.52 -35.29
N VAL A 6 -6.24 -27.25 -35.66
CA VAL A 6 -4.99 -26.52 -35.89
C VAL A 6 -4.62 -25.76 -34.60
N PHE A 7 -3.34 -25.40 -34.43
CA PHE A 7 -2.88 -24.63 -33.28
C PHE A 7 -3.70 -23.35 -33.03
N ALA A 8 -4.17 -22.70 -34.09
CA ALA A 8 -5.03 -21.52 -34.00
C ALA A 8 -6.35 -21.78 -33.26
N ASP A 9 -6.89 -22.99 -33.31
CA ASP A 9 -8.13 -23.38 -32.64
C ASP A 9 -7.90 -23.69 -31.14
N LEU A 10 -6.67 -24.06 -30.78
CA LEU A 10 -6.28 -24.40 -29.41
C LEU A 10 -5.63 -23.23 -28.66
N ALA A 11 -4.99 -22.30 -29.38
CA ALA A 11 -4.29 -21.16 -28.79
C ALA A 11 -5.17 -20.32 -27.84
N PRO A 12 -6.43 -19.99 -28.16
CA PRO A 12 -7.31 -19.28 -27.22
C PRO A 12 -7.57 -20.07 -25.94
N ARG A 13 -7.73 -21.39 -26.04
CA ARG A 13 -7.96 -22.26 -24.86
C ARG A 13 -6.72 -22.31 -23.98
N PHE A 14 -5.53 -22.42 -24.56
CA PHE A 14 -4.28 -22.37 -23.80
C PHE A 14 -4.06 -21.01 -23.14
N GLN A 15 -4.41 -19.91 -23.83
CA GLN A 15 -4.33 -18.58 -23.25
C GLN A 15 -5.28 -18.42 -22.06
N MET A 16 -6.52 -18.89 -22.17
CA MET A 16 -7.47 -18.89 -21.06
C MET A 16 -6.95 -19.70 -19.86
N LEU A 17 -6.40 -20.90 -20.10
CA LEU A 17 -5.82 -21.72 -19.04
C LEU A 17 -4.61 -21.04 -18.38
N ALA A 18 -3.74 -20.41 -19.17
CA ALA A 18 -2.59 -19.68 -18.66
C ALA A 18 -3.02 -18.49 -17.81
N GLU A 19 -3.99 -17.69 -18.27
CA GLU A 19 -4.57 -16.58 -17.52
C GLU A 19 -5.19 -17.08 -16.20
N GLU A 20 -5.98 -18.15 -16.23
CA GLU A 20 -6.61 -18.71 -15.04
C GLU A 20 -5.59 -19.18 -14.00
N VAL A 21 -4.57 -19.93 -14.43
CA VAL A 21 -3.47 -20.37 -13.56
C VAL A 21 -2.71 -19.17 -13.00
N PHE A 22 -2.44 -18.17 -13.83
CA PHE A 22 -1.73 -16.97 -13.41
C PHE A 22 -2.51 -16.15 -12.39
N GLN A 23 -3.82 -15.95 -12.60
CA GLN A 23 -4.69 -15.26 -11.65
C GLN A 23 -4.78 -16.02 -10.31
N ARG A 24 -4.84 -17.36 -10.34
CA ARG A 24 -4.77 -18.18 -9.12
C ARG A 24 -3.43 -17.99 -8.40
N GLN A 25 -2.33 -17.91 -9.14
CA GLN A 25 -1.01 -17.67 -8.56
C GLN A 25 -0.91 -16.27 -7.92
N ILE A 26 -1.45 -15.23 -8.54
CA ILE A 26 -1.52 -13.88 -7.94
C ILE A 26 -2.28 -13.92 -6.61
N LYS A 27 -3.46 -14.56 -6.60
CA LYS A 27 -4.27 -14.69 -5.37
C LYS A 27 -3.53 -15.44 -4.26
N LEU A 28 -2.81 -16.51 -4.60
CA LEU A 28 -2.01 -17.26 -3.63
C LEU A 28 -0.87 -16.43 -3.05
N VAL A 29 -0.18 -15.65 -3.88
CA VAL A 29 0.87 -14.72 -3.43
C VAL A 29 0.30 -13.69 -2.48
N ILE A 30 -0.81 -13.02 -2.85
CA ILE A 30 -1.48 -12.04 -1.98
C ILE A 30 -1.91 -12.67 -0.66
N TYR A 31 -2.47 -13.89 -0.70
CA TYR A 31 -2.85 -14.63 0.51
C TYR A 31 -1.64 -14.86 1.44
N ASN A 32 -0.53 -15.35 0.90
CA ASN A 32 0.69 -15.60 1.69
C ASN A 32 1.28 -14.31 2.28
N LEU A 33 1.21 -13.20 1.53
CA LEU A 33 1.65 -11.90 2.02
C LEU A 33 0.75 -11.39 3.16
N LYS A 34 -0.57 -11.54 3.04
CA LYS A 34 -1.51 -11.20 4.13
C LYS A 34 -1.24 -12.03 5.38
N GLN A 35 -1.01 -13.34 5.22
CA GLN A 35 -0.64 -14.21 6.33
C GLN A 35 0.70 -13.85 6.99
N ALA A 36 1.67 -13.36 6.20
CA ALA A 36 2.91 -12.83 6.75
C ALA A 36 2.66 -11.55 7.56
N ILE A 37 1.80 -10.65 7.06
CA ILE A 37 1.41 -9.41 7.77
C ILE A 37 0.64 -9.73 9.06
N ASP A 38 -0.18 -10.77 9.09
CA ASP A 38 -0.94 -11.17 10.28
C ASP A 38 -0.01 -11.49 11.48
N GLY A 39 1.26 -11.83 11.25
CA GLY A 39 2.26 -11.98 12.32
C GLY A 39 2.62 -10.68 13.06
N ALA A 40 2.31 -9.52 12.49
CA ALA A 40 2.48 -8.22 13.12
C ALA A 40 1.34 -7.89 14.09
N ASP A 41 0.30 -8.73 14.15
CA ASP A 41 -0.86 -8.58 15.03
C ASP A 41 -1.49 -7.17 14.92
N GLY A 42 -1.63 -6.67 13.68
CA GLY A 42 -2.16 -5.34 13.41
C GLY A 42 -1.21 -4.18 13.76
N PHE A 43 0.08 -4.45 14.00
CA PHE A 43 1.09 -3.45 14.38
C PHE A 43 0.81 -2.75 15.72
N GLN A 44 -0.02 -3.34 16.57
CA GLN A 44 -0.38 -2.78 17.87
C GLN A 44 0.71 -2.97 18.92
N ASN A 45 0.73 -2.06 19.89
CA ASN A 45 1.62 -2.06 21.05
C ASN A 45 3.10 -2.14 20.68
N THR A 46 3.54 -1.57 19.55
CA THR A 46 4.93 -1.68 19.08
C THR A 46 5.94 -0.89 19.93
N HIS A 47 5.47 -0.10 20.90
CA HIS A 47 6.32 0.42 21.97
C HIS A 47 6.88 -0.70 22.88
N GLN A 48 6.25 -1.88 22.90
CA GLN A 48 6.74 -3.08 23.58
C GLN A 48 7.68 -3.85 22.66
N MET A 49 8.89 -4.16 23.15
CA MET A 49 9.95 -4.81 22.36
C MET A 49 9.50 -6.12 21.69
N LYS A 50 8.68 -6.94 22.37
CA LYS A 50 8.21 -8.21 21.82
C LYS A 50 7.33 -8.00 20.57
N GLN A 51 6.40 -7.04 20.63
CA GLN A 51 5.49 -6.70 19.54
C GLN A 51 6.24 -6.01 18.41
N TYR A 52 7.18 -5.12 18.73
CA TYR A 52 8.09 -4.55 17.74
C TYR A 52 8.84 -5.62 16.95
N GLU A 53 9.47 -6.57 17.63
CA GLU A 53 10.19 -7.67 16.97
C GLU A 53 9.24 -8.56 16.14
N SER A 54 8.02 -8.82 16.61
CA SER A 54 7.01 -9.55 15.84
C SER A 54 6.62 -8.82 14.54
N ALA A 55 6.38 -7.51 14.62
CA ALA A 55 6.08 -6.67 13.47
C ALA A 55 7.26 -6.59 12.50
N LYS A 56 8.49 -6.47 13.03
CA LYS A 56 9.72 -6.48 12.23
C LYS A 56 9.89 -7.79 11.47
N LEU A 57 9.77 -8.94 12.15
CA LEU A 57 9.86 -10.26 11.52
C LEU A 57 8.79 -10.46 10.43
N SER A 58 7.60 -9.90 10.65
CA SER A 58 6.52 -9.94 9.68
C SER A 58 6.83 -9.12 8.43
N ILE A 59 7.43 -7.94 8.59
CA ILE A 59 7.96 -7.13 7.48
C ILE A 59 9.06 -7.88 6.73
N ASP A 60 10.02 -8.48 7.45
CA ASP A 60 11.10 -9.27 6.85
C ASP A 60 10.53 -10.44 6.03
N GLN A 61 9.49 -11.11 6.54
CA GLN A 61 8.80 -12.19 5.83
C GLN A 61 8.05 -11.70 4.58
N VAL A 62 7.40 -10.53 4.63
CA VAL A 62 6.77 -9.89 3.47
C VAL A 62 7.80 -9.59 2.39
N ILE A 63 8.93 -8.98 2.76
CA ILE A 63 10.03 -8.68 1.84
C ILE A 63 10.54 -9.95 1.18
N PHE A 64 10.79 -11.00 1.96
CA PHE A 64 11.27 -12.28 1.45
C PHE A 64 10.32 -12.94 0.44
N ILE A 65 9.01 -12.87 0.69
CA ILE A 65 8.01 -13.39 -0.26
C ILE A 65 8.03 -12.56 -1.55
N LEU A 66 8.04 -11.22 -1.44
CA LEU A 66 8.10 -10.33 -2.60
C LEU A 66 9.35 -10.56 -3.46
N GLU A 67 10.51 -10.74 -2.85
CA GLU A 67 11.77 -11.03 -3.56
C GLU A 67 11.70 -12.37 -4.31
N LYS A 68 11.12 -13.41 -3.70
CA LYS A 68 10.92 -14.69 -4.38
C LYS A 68 10.00 -14.57 -5.58
N VAL A 69 8.89 -13.86 -5.40
CA VAL A 69 7.91 -13.62 -6.48
C VAL A 69 8.56 -12.81 -7.60
N TYR A 70 9.34 -11.79 -7.26
CA TYR A 70 10.13 -11.00 -8.20
C TYR A 70 11.00 -11.87 -9.09
N ILE A 71 11.87 -12.70 -8.49
CA ILE A 71 12.83 -13.54 -9.23
C ILE A 71 12.12 -14.48 -10.21
N ILE A 72 11.00 -15.07 -9.78
CA ILE A 72 10.25 -16.03 -10.60
C ILE A 72 9.49 -15.31 -11.72
N TRP A 73 8.71 -14.28 -11.37
CA TRP A 73 7.81 -13.63 -12.33
C TRP A 73 8.56 -12.77 -13.34
N HIS A 74 9.66 -12.12 -12.94
CA HIS A 74 10.48 -11.32 -13.84
C HIS A 74 11.06 -12.14 -15.00
N ARG A 75 11.31 -13.44 -14.79
CA ARG A 75 11.83 -14.36 -15.82
C ARG A 75 10.74 -14.97 -16.71
N LEU A 76 9.51 -15.10 -16.20
CA LEU A 76 8.43 -15.84 -16.87
C LEU A 76 7.45 -14.93 -17.61
N LEU A 77 7.24 -13.71 -17.12
CA LEU A 77 6.22 -12.81 -17.63
C LEU A 77 6.79 -11.80 -18.62
N LEU A 78 5.94 -11.38 -19.56
CA LEU A 78 6.23 -10.21 -20.37
C LEU A 78 6.34 -8.97 -19.47
N PRO A 79 7.17 -7.96 -19.82
CA PRO A 79 7.42 -6.82 -18.95
C PRO A 79 6.15 -6.08 -18.50
N SER A 80 5.17 -5.92 -19.39
CA SER A 80 3.89 -5.28 -19.08
C SER A 80 3.02 -6.12 -18.11
N ALA A 81 3.01 -7.44 -18.28
CA ALA A 81 2.28 -8.37 -17.42
C ALA A 81 2.93 -8.44 -16.03
N TYR A 82 4.27 -8.48 -15.97
CA TYR A 82 5.03 -8.39 -14.73
C TYR A 82 4.73 -7.08 -14.00
N LYS A 83 4.85 -5.92 -14.67
CA LYS A 83 4.60 -4.60 -14.06
C LYS A 83 3.21 -4.55 -13.46
N ARG A 84 2.18 -4.88 -14.24
CA ARG A 84 0.78 -4.86 -13.79
C ARG A 84 0.57 -5.76 -12.56
N SER A 85 1.05 -7.00 -12.64
CA SER A 85 0.79 -8.00 -11.60
C SER A 85 1.56 -7.69 -10.31
N MET A 86 2.80 -7.19 -10.40
CA MET A 86 3.54 -6.75 -9.22
C MET A 86 2.96 -5.49 -8.62
N SER A 87 2.48 -4.53 -9.42
CA SER A 87 1.78 -3.35 -8.89
C SER A 87 0.52 -3.75 -8.12
N MET A 88 -0.27 -4.71 -8.63
CA MET A 88 -1.44 -5.23 -7.90
C MET A 88 -1.03 -5.89 -6.56
N VAL A 89 0.02 -6.70 -6.56
CA VAL A 89 0.51 -7.36 -5.33
C VAL A 89 1.00 -6.32 -4.31
N LEU A 90 1.74 -5.32 -4.74
CA LEU A 90 2.24 -4.25 -3.89
C LEU A 90 1.12 -3.37 -3.33
N GLU A 91 0.11 -3.06 -4.16
CA GLU A 91 -1.07 -2.31 -3.71
C GLU A 91 -1.79 -3.04 -2.57
N GLU A 92 -1.98 -4.35 -2.69
CA GLU A 92 -2.60 -5.15 -1.62
C GLU A 92 -1.77 -5.16 -0.32
N VAL A 93 -0.44 -5.20 -0.42
CA VAL A 93 0.48 -5.20 0.73
C VAL A 93 0.48 -3.85 1.43
N PHE A 94 0.75 -2.76 0.69
CA PHE A 94 0.84 -1.43 1.28
C PHE A 94 -0.50 -0.94 1.78
N SER A 95 -1.60 -1.25 1.08
CA SER A 95 -2.96 -0.96 1.54
C SER A 95 -3.26 -1.68 2.85
N ARG A 96 -2.93 -2.98 2.95
CA ARG A 96 -3.11 -3.75 4.19
C ARG A 96 -2.33 -3.15 5.37
N ILE A 97 -1.03 -2.88 5.20
CA ILE A 97 -0.20 -2.29 6.25
C ILE A 97 -0.70 -0.91 6.68
N ALA A 98 -1.03 -0.04 5.71
CA ALA A 98 -1.56 1.29 6.01
C ALA A 98 -2.88 1.22 6.78
N ASN A 99 -3.78 0.32 6.38
CA ASN A 99 -5.08 0.16 7.05
C ASN A 99 -4.91 -0.40 8.46
N ASP A 100 -4.05 -1.40 8.66
CA ASP A 100 -3.84 -1.99 9.98
C ASP A 100 -3.29 -0.93 10.97
N ILE A 101 -2.38 -0.06 10.53
CA ILE A 101 -1.86 1.05 11.36
C ILE A 101 -2.92 2.13 11.59
N LEU A 102 -3.71 2.49 10.57
CA LEU A 102 -4.76 3.52 10.69
C LEU A 102 -5.96 3.09 11.54
N LEU A 103 -6.13 1.78 11.79
CA LEU A 103 -7.18 1.22 12.63
C LEU A 103 -6.80 1.09 14.11
N LEU A 104 -5.61 1.54 14.50
CA LEU A 104 -5.19 1.56 15.90
C LEU A 104 -5.95 2.66 16.67
N ASP A 105 -6.57 2.29 17.79
CA ASP A 105 -7.42 3.19 18.59
C ASP A 105 -6.67 4.01 19.65
N ASP A 106 -5.55 3.50 20.18
CA ASP A 106 -4.75 4.15 21.23
C ASP A 106 -3.26 3.90 20.96
N ILE A 107 -2.57 4.95 20.52
CA ILE A 107 -1.17 4.87 20.10
C ILE A 107 -0.33 5.71 21.06
N ALA A 108 0.57 5.06 21.79
CA ALA A 108 1.52 5.75 22.66
C ALA A 108 2.50 6.63 21.85
N ALA A 109 3.03 7.68 22.46
CA ALA A 109 3.99 8.56 21.79
C ALA A 109 5.27 7.82 21.36
N GLU A 110 5.74 6.86 22.16
CA GLU A 110 6.86 6.01 21.79
C GLU A 110 6.50 5.04 20.66
N GLU A 111 5.22 4.66 20.56
CA GLU A 111 4.73 3.74 19.54
C GLU A 111 4.72 4.37 18.15
N THR A 112 4.38 5.66 18.02
CA THR A 112 4.43 6.35 16.73
C THR A 112 5.83 6.31 16.11
N LEU A 113 6.88 6.46 16.92
CA LEU A 113 8.27 6.36 16.50
C LEU A 113 8.63 4.93 16.02
N GLN A 114 8.11 3.90 16.69
CA GLN A 114 8.38 2.52 16.30
C GLN A 114 7.65 2.14 15.01
N LEU A 115 6.39 2.56 14.86
CA LEU A 115 5.63 2.40 13.62
C LEU A 115 6.33 3.10 12.45
N GLN A 116 6.82 4.32 12.66
CA GLN A 116 7.55 5.06 11.65
C GLN A 116 8.83 4.31 11.22
N ARG A 117 9.59 3.77 12.17
CA ARG A 117 10.79 2.95 11.89
C ARG A 117 10.46 1.70 11.07
N LEU A 118 9.36 1.02 11.39
CA LEU A 118 8.91 -0.16 10.65
C LEU A 118 8.54 0.19 9.21
N ILE A 119 7.84 1.31 8.98
CA ILE A 119 7.52 1.78 7.62
C ILE A 119 8.80 2.14 6.84
N HIS A 120 9.75 2.82 7.47
CA HIS A 120 11.04 3.14 6.84
C HIS A 120 11.83 1.87 6.50
N LEU A 121 11.90 0.90 7.43
CA LEU A 121 12.56 -0.38 7.19
C LEU A 121 11.97 -1.09 5.97
N LEU A 122 10.64 -1.12 5.85
CA LEU A 122 9.96 -1.68 4.69
C LEU A 122 10.41 -1.01 3.39
N PHE A 123 10.45 0.32 3.34
CA PHE A 123 10.83 1.06 2.12
C PHE A 123 12.31 0.97 1.80
N GLU A 124 13.20 0.98 2.79
CA GLU A 124 14.64 0.81 2.59
C GLU A 124 14.94 -0.53 1.91
N ASN A 125 14.32 -1.61 2.37
CA ASN A 125 14.52 -2.94 1.81
C ASN A 125 13.85 -3.10 0.43
N LEU A 126 12.70 -2.46 0.20
CA LEU A 126 12.00 -2.55 -1.09
C LEU A 126 12.48 -1.53 -2.14
N SER A 127 13.34 -0.58 -1.80
CA SER A 127 13.76 0.52 -2.68
C SER A 127 14.26 0.03 -4.06
N SER A 128 15.28 -0.84 -4.06
CA SER A 128 15.84 -1.39 -5.31
C SER A 128 14.83 -2.21 -6.12
N PHE A 129 13.91 -2.87 -5.44
CA PHE A 129 12.85 -3.65 -6.05
C PHE A 129 11.78 -2.75 -6.69
N LEU A 130 11.38 -1.66 -6.03
CA LEU A 130 10.45 -0.66 -6.57
C LEU A 130 11.04 0.04 -7.80
N ASP A 131 12.33 0.39 -7.76
CA ASP A 131 13.05 0.98 -8.89
C ASP A 131 13.08 0.05 -10.11
N SER A 132 13.24 -1.27 -9.90
CA SER A 132 13.17 -2.26 -10.98
C SER A 132 11.79 -2.30 -11.63
N VAL A 133 10.71 -2.26 -10.85
CA VAL A 133 9.33 -2.21 -11.37
C VAL A 133 9.07 -0.92 -12.16
N LEU A 134 9.65 0.21 -11.72
CA LEU A 134 9.57 1.51 -12.38
C LEU A 134 10.28 1.56 -13.73
N ALA A 135 11.47 0.95 -13.82
CA ALA A 135 12.33 1.00 -15.01
C ALA A 135 11.71 0.34 -16.26
N ILE A 136 10.75 -0.57 -16.06
CA ILE A 136 10.08 -1.32 -17.14
C ILE A 136 9.27 -0.40 -18.08
N ASN A 137 8.92 0.81 -17.64
CA ASN A 137 8.20 1.79 -18.45
C ASN A 137 8.98 2.37 -19.63
N GLN A 138 10.30 2.23 -19.66
CA GLN A 138 11.14 2.97 -20.60
C GLN A 138 11.50 2.18 -21.87
N THR A 139 11.14 0.90 -21.97
CA THR A 139 11.64 0.01 -23.03
C THR A 139 10.64 -0.32 -24.14
N GLY A 140 9.37 0.10 -24.02
CA GLY A 140 8.33 -0.15 -25.03
C GLY A 140 7.99 1.09 -25.86
N LYS A 141 8.55 1.21 -27.07
CA LYS A 141 7.97 2.08 -28.10
C LYS A 141 6.54 1.60 -28.39
N LEU A 142 5.60 2.55 -28.50
CA LEU A 142 4.16 2.42 -28.81
C LEU A 142 3.24 2.23 -27.60
N GLN A 143 2.81 3.35 -26.98
CA GLN A 143 1.42 3.53 -26.55
C GLN A 143 1.15 5.02 -26.24
N GLU A 144 0.16 5.59 -26.93
CA GLU A 144 -0.34 6.98 -26.85
C GLU A 144 -1.17 7.24 -25.58
N SER A 145 -0.82 6.64 -24.46
CA SER A 145 -1.49 6.88 -23.17
C SER A 145 -0.51 7.59 -22.22
N PRO A 146 -0.95 8.58 -21.43
CA PRO A 146 -0.07 9.21 -20.45
C PRO A 146 0.55 8.11 -19.59
N ALA A 147 1.87 8.13 -19.46
CA ALA A 147 2.61 7.11 -18.75
C ALA A 147 2.07 7.01 -17.31
N GLN A 148 1.27 5.98 -17.04
CA GLN A 148 0.75 5.72 -15.69
C GLN A 148 1.92 5.66 -14.72
N THR A 149 1.92 6.58 -13.78
CA THR A 149 2.94 6.66 -12.73
C THR A 149 2.75 5.51 -11.75
N LEU A 150 3.76 5.24 -10.93
CA LEU A 150 3.63 4.21 -9.89
C LEU A 150 2.57 4.58 -8.87
N ASP A 151 2.40 5.88 -8.61
CA ASP A 151 1.39 6.38 -7.69
C ASP A 151 -0.04 6.16 -8.24
N ASP A 152 -0.22 6.12 -9.56
CA ASP A 152 -1.50 5.74 -10.18
C ASP A 152 -1.78 4.23 -10.05
N LEU A 153 -0.73 3.41 -10.13
CA LEU A 153 -0.84 1.95 -10.06
C LEU A 153 -0.86 1.40 -8.63
N ILE A 154 -0.28 2.14 -7.70
CA ILE A 154 -0.08 1.76 -6.31
C ILE A 154 -0.39 2.99 -5.42
N PRO A 155 -1.64 3.48 -5.38
CA PRO A 155 -2.02 4.64 -4.58
C PRO A 155 -1.67 4.47 -3.09
N SER A 156 -1.74 3.23 -2.58
CA SER A 156 -1.37 2.91 -1.20
C SER A 156 0.11 3.15 -0.89
N LEU A 157 1.00 3.13 -1.90
CA LEU A 157 2.42 3.47 -1.72
C LEU A 157 2.59 4.92 -1.25
N ARG A 158 1.91 5.84 -1.94
CA ARG A 158 1.92 7.26 -1.60
C ARG A 158 1.28 7.50 -0.23
N LYS A 159 0.17 6.82 0.05
CA LYS A 159 -0.51 6.89 1.36
C LYS A 159 0.39 6.42 2.50
N LEU A 160 1.04 5.26 2.36
CA LEU A 160 1.90 4.68 3.39
C LEU A 160 3.17 5.52 3.64
N ARG A 161 3.76 6.10 2.60
CA ARG A 161 4.85 7.09 2.76
C ARG A 161 4.39 8.29 3.57
N LYS A 162 3.23 8.85 3.24
CA LYS A 162 2.69 10.00 3.96
C LYS A 162 2.27 9.66 5.40
N LEU A 163 1.88 8.41 5.65
CA LEU A 163 1.61 7.91 7.01
C LEU A 163 2.88 7.94 7.88
N ALA A 164 4.06 7.61 7.33
CA ALA A 164 5.33 7.75 8.05
C ALA A 164 5.60 9.21 8.48
N ASP A 165 5.28 10.19 7.62
CA ASP A 165 5.38 11.61 7.98
C ASP A 165 4.35 11.99 9.06
N LEU A 166 3.11 11.49 8.94
CA LEU A 166 2.02 11.81 9.87
C LEU A 166 2.32 11.35 11.31
N LEU A 167 3.01 10.23 11.49
CA LEU A 167 3.37 9.69 12.81
C LEU A 167 4.30 10.60 13.62
N ASP A 168 5.04 11.50 12.97
CA ASP A 168 5.93 12.48 13.61
C ASP A 168 5.39 13.93 13.51
N MET A 169 4.21 14.10 12.92
CA MET A 169 3.66 15.41 12.64
C MET A 169 2.88 15.97 13.83
N PRO A 170 3.07 17.25 14.22
CA PRO A 170 2.28 17.84 15.29
C PRO A 170 0.83 18.07 14.83
N LEU A 171 -0.14 17.97 15.76
CA LEU A 171 -1.58 18.09 15.52
C LEU A 171 -1.99 19.27 14.61
N LYS A 172 -1.40 20.46 14.82
CA LYS A 172 -1.70 21.65 14.00
C LYS A 172 -1.27 21.48 12.55
N SER A 173 -0.13 20.83 12.31
CA SER A 173 0.38 20.58 10.97
C SER A 173 -0.45 19.51 10.27
N ILE A 174 -0.92 18.48 10.98
CA ILE A 174 -1.86 17.48 10.42
C ILE A 174 -3.15 18.18 9.97
N THR A 175 -3.69 19.06 10.80
CA THR A 175 -4.90 19.84 10.49
C THR A 175 -4.69 20.72 9.26
N ALA A 176 -3.55 21.42 9.19
CA ALA A 176 -3.21 22.26 8.05
C ALA A 176 -3.04 21.45 6.76
N ALA A 177 -2.39 20.28 6.82
CA ALA A 177 -2.23 19.38 5.67
C ALA A 177 -3.58 18.81 5.18
N TRP A 178 -4.55 18.62 6.09
CA TRP A 178 -5.92 18.31 5.69
C TRP A 178 -6.59 19.50 5.00
N GLU A 179 -6.40 20.72 5.51
CA GLU A 179 -6.99 21.95 4.97
C GLU A 179 -6.41 22.43 3.63
N THR A 180 -5.24 21.93 3.24
CA THR A 180 -4.61 22.21 1.93
C THR A 180 -4.88 21.12 0.89
N ASP A 181 -5.77 20.17 1.17
CA ASP A 181 -6.01 18.94 0.38
C ASP A 181 -4.78 18.04 0.25
N GLU A 182 -3.69 18.30 0.98
CA GLU A 182 -2.49 17.49 0.89
C GLU A 182 -2.79 16.05 1.28
N LEU A 183 -3.45 15.82 2.42
CA LEU A 183 -3.78 14.46 2.87
C LEU A 183 -4.81 13.77 1.95
N ALA A 184 -5.82 14.49 1.47
CA ALA A 184 -6.79 13.96 0.51
C ALA A 184 -6.10 13.51 -0.79
N ASN A 185 -5.15 14.31 -1.29
CA ASN A 185 -4.34 13.98 -2.46
C ASN A 185 -3.42 12.76 -2.25
N HIS A 186 -3.10 12.41 -1.00
CA HIS A 186 -2.36 11.19 -0.65
C HIS A 186 -3.28 9.99 -0.36
N GLY A 187 -4.60 10.12 -0.57
CA GLY A 187 -5.56 9.01 -0.45
C GLY A 187 -6.11 8.79 0.96
N PHE A 188 -5.98 9.77 1.86
CA PHE A 188 -6.62 9.72 3.17
C PHE A 188 -8.07 10.18 3.09
N LYS A 189 -8.95 9.47 3.82
CA LYS A 189 -10.33 9.87 4.06
C LYS A 189 -10.41 10.72 5.32
N GLN A 190 -11.43 11.55 5.41
CA GLN A 190 -11.66 12.39 6.58
C GLN A 190 -11.73 11.55 7.87
N SER A 191 -12.50 10.47 7.86
CA SER A 191 -12.65 9.59 9.03
C SER A 191 -11.30 9.02 9.48
N GLU A 192 -10.46 8.58 8.54
CA GLU A 192 -9.12 8.06 8.84
C GLU A 192 -8.23 9.12 9.53
N VAL A 193 -8.30 10.38 9.09
CA VAL A 193 -7.53 11.47 9.70
C VAL A 193 -8.06 11.81 11.09
N GLU A 194 -9.38 11.82 11.27
CA GLU A 194 -9.98 12.07 12.58
C GLU A 194 -9.65 10.96 13.59
N ASP A 195 -9.79 9.70 13.17
CA ASP A 195 -9.49 8.53 14.01
C ASP A 195 -8.01 8.49 14.36
N PHE A 196 -7.12 8.76 13.40
CA PHE A 196 -5.69 8.91 13.64
C PHE A 196 -5.37 10.00 14.67
N ILE A 197 -6.02 11.17 14.58
CA ILE A 197 -5.85 12.25 15.57
C ILE A 197 -6.33 11.81 16.96
N ARG A 198 -7.46 11.10 17.02
CA ARG A 198 -8.02 10.59 18.29
C ARG A 198 -7.09 9.56 18.93
N ALA A 199 -6.44 8.73 18.12
CA ALA A 199 -5.55 7.67 18.57
C ALA A 199 -4.22 8.16 19.15
N ILE A 200 -3.66 9.26 18.62
CA ILE A 200 -2.32 9.73 19.04
C ILE A 200 -2.39 10.88 20.05
N PHE A 201 -3.36 11.78 19.90
CA PHE A 201 -3.41 13.00 20.72
C PHE A 201 -4.42 12.87 21.85
N ALA A 202 -3.97 13.13 23.08
CA ALA A 202 -4.82 13.17 24.26
C ALA A 202 -5.99 14.18 24.14
N ASP A 203 -7.09 13.93 24.88
CA ASP A 203 -8.23 14.85 24.87
C ASP A 203 -7.85 16.24 25.39
N SER A 204 -7.94 17.23 24.51
CA SER A 204 -7.59 18.61 24.81
C SER A 204 -8.47 19.57 24.04
N PRO A 205 -8.63 20.83 24.50
CA PRO A 205 -9.35 21.86 23.76
C PRO A 205 -8.78 22.05 22.34
N LEU A 206 -7.45 21.94 22.19
CA LEU A 206 -6.79 22.03 20.89
C LEU A 206 -7.21 20.90 19.95
N ARG A 207 -7.26 19.65 20.45
CA ARG A 207 -7.72 18.50 19.66
C ARG A 207 -9.14 18.67 19.18
N LYS A 208 -10.06 19.09 20.07
CA LYS A 208 -11.48 19.32 19.72
C LYS A 208 -11.63 20.39 18.64
N GLU A 209 -10.87 21.48 18.74
CA GLU A 209 -10.90 22.53 17.72
C GLU A 209 -10.34 22.06 16.37
N CYS A 210 -9.23 21.32 16.37
CA CYS A 210 -8.66 20.74 15.15
C CYS A 210 -9.62 19.76 14.46
N LEU A 211 -10.25 18.85 15.22
CA LEU A 211 -11.25 17.92 14.68
C LEU A 211 -12.46 18.67 14.07
N ARG A 212 -12.97 19.69 14.76
CA ARG A 212 -14.07 20.53 14.24
C ARG A 212 -13.73 21.21 12.91
N ARG A 213 -12.47 21.63 12.72
CA ARG A 213 -12.00 22.23 11.46
C ARG A 213 -11.97 21.21 10.32
N ILE A 214 -11.52 19.98 10.61
CA ILE A 214 -11.51 18.87 9.66
C ILE A 214 -12.95 18.54 9.19
N GLU A 215 -13.90 18.47 10.13
CA GLU A 215 -15.32 18.25 9.86
C GLU A 215 -15.96 19.37 9.01
N SER A 216 -15.68 20.63 9.35
CA SER A 216 -16.32 21.80 8.71
C SER A 216 -15.97 21.91 7.22
N ARG A 217 -14.79 21.44 6.81
CA ARG A 217 -14.33 21.52 5.43
C ARG A 217 -15.07 20.57 4.50
N TYR A 218 -15.51 19.41 5.01
CA TYR A 218 -16.31 18.46 4.24
C TYR A 218 -17.62 19.09 3.76
N TYR A 219 -18.31 19.82 4.64
CA TYR A 219 -19.55 20.50 4.29
C TYR A 219 -19.39 21.61 3.25
N GLN A 220 -18.22 22.28 3.19
CA GLN A 220 -17.95 23.28 2.17
C GLN A 220 -17.71 22.65 0.79
N ALA A 221 -17.05 21.50 0.70
CA ALA A 221 -16.85 20.79 -0.56
C ALA A 221 -18.17 20.33 -1.21
N PHE A 222 -19.16 19.91 -0.41
CA PHE A 222 -20.50 19.52 -0.90
C PHE A 222 -21.43 20.71 -1.17
N SER A 223 -21.13 21.91 -0.68
CA SER A 223 -21.97 23.10 -0.91
C SER A 223 -21.67 23.81 -2.24
N TYR A 224 -20.58 23.43 -2.93
CA TYR A 224 -20.14 24.01 -4.20
C TYR A 224 -19.98 22.95 -5.33
N SER A 225 -20.44 21.72 -5.10
CA SER A 225 -20.53 20.64 -6.10
C SER A 225 -21.97 20.51 -6.59
#